data_AF-A0A1G6QU56-F1
#
_entry.id   AF-A0A1G6QU56-F1
#
_cell.length_a   1.000
_cell.length_b   1.000
_cell.length_c   1.000
_cell.angle_alpha   90.00
_cell.angle_beta   90.00
_cell.angle_gamma   90.00
#
_symmetry.space_group_name_H-M   'P 1'
#
loop_
_entity.id
_entity.type
_entity.pdbx_description
1 polymer ?
#
loop_
_entity_poly.entity_id
_entity_poly.type
_entity_poly.pdbx_seq_one_letter_code
_entity_poly.pdbx_strand_id
1 'polypeptide(L)'
;MNEVPWSIGYGTNGFTDHPLPSALDVLQDEGYTAVALTLGHPHLDPFAPDWRAQAEALSADLRRRRMRVVVETGARYLLDPVRKHRPTLVDRNAEPRMVFLRRAIEIAAILGADCVSLWSGVLPDDVTLDAARVLLDERLLELTAVAAAAGVPLALEPEPGMVVETVADALAVRARLGHPANLGITVDLGHCVVVEPDGVVGALRAAGALLRNVQADDMLPHAHEHLPFGEGALDLDAALATLRELDYRGVVAVELPRHAHAAPALARASMAALTAAAARSGAASGATVPVAGRAPAAPAAGGDSATGGSAGAVASSAPAISSRGAGPHPWTTRAVEQVRGDATGAARLFAAAGREVGREPLTAEPFAPTADDAARAAIIAALADGGADPAAAVALYRRGDDAERRGVLRGLDAITDPAPAWRDAGLDLVLDALRANDTRLVAAALGSFAAAHLDDHAWRHGVLKCVFLGIPLSVVAGLEARADDELAAMAARFAEERRAAGRTVPDDLTLLRARERA
;
A
#
# COMPACT_ATOMS: atom_id res chain seq x y z
N MET A 1 21.50 17.91 -25.49
CA MET A 1 20.68 17.00 -24.68
C MET A 1 19.28 17.05 -25.26
N ASN A 2 18.65 15.92 -25.57
CA ASN A 2 17.27 15.94 -26.07
C ASN A 2 16.39 16.53 -24.96
N GLU A 3 15.87 17.73 -25.20
CA GLU A 3 15.05 18.46 -24.23
C GLU A 3 13.78 17.64 -23.97
N VAL A 4 13.52 17.31 -22.70
CA VAL A 4 12.26 16.67 -22.31
C VAL A 4 11.14 17.71 -22.32
N PRO A 5 9.94 17.36 -22.77
CA PRO A 5 8.85 18.31 -22.88
C PRO A 5 8.20 18.71 -21.54
N TRP A 6 8.44 17.95 -20.48
CA TRP A 6 7.97 18.20 -19.12
C TRP A 6 9.09 18.77 -18.25
N SER A 7 8.72 19.34 -17.10
CA SER A 7 9.67 19.77 -16.08
C SER A 7 9.95 18.61 -15.11
N ILE A 8 11.23 18.36 -14.85
CA ILE A 8 11.64 17.36 -13.85
C ILE A 8 11.67 18.05 -12.48
N GLY A 9 10.94 17.47 -11.53
CA GLY A 9 10.81 17.96 -10.16
C GLY A 9 11.19 16.94 -9.10
N TYR A 10 11.19 17.39 -7.85
CA TYR A 10 11.39 16.54 -6.68
C TYR A 10 10.40 16.98 -5.57
N GLY A 11 9.82 16.01 -4.88
CA GLY A 11 8.90 16.19 -3.77
C GLY A 11 9.62 16.61 -2.50
N THR A 12 9.20 17.71 -1.87
CA THR A 12 9.83 18.16 -0.63
C THR A 12 9.59 17.19 0.53
N ASN A 13 8.62 16.27 0.41
CA ASN A 13 8.45 15.16 1.34
C ASN A 13 9.70 14.26 1.49
N GLY A 14 10.60 14.23 0.50
CA GLY A 14 11.90 13.55 0.57
C GLY A 14 13.01 14.42 1.17
N PHE A 15 12.73 15.65 1.59
CA PHE A 15 13.69 16.62 2.16
C PHE A 15 13.26 17.12 3.55
N THR A 16 12.55 16.31 4.34
CA THR A 16 12.04 16.74 5.67
C THR A 16 13.13 17.03 6.71
N ASP A 17 14.37 16.63 6.46
CA ASP A 17 15.51 16.95 7.33
C ASP A 17 16.20 18.27 6.93
N HIS A 18 15.73 18.94 5.87
CA HIS A 18 16.28 20.20 5.36
C HIS A 18 15.23 21.33 5.46
N PRO A 19 15.64 22.54 5.91
CA PRO A 19 14.85 23.74 5.69
C PRO A 19 14.59 23.96 4.19
N LEU A 20 13.43 24.55 3.85
CA LEU A 20 13.01 24.70 2.46
C LEU A 20 14.06 25.42 1.57
N PRO A 21 14.70 26.53 2.00
CA PRO A 21 15.71 27.19 1.16
C PRO A 21 16.88 26.27 0.80
N SER A 22 17.37 25.47 1.76
CA SER A 22 18.46 24.52 1.53
C SER A 22 18.04 23.36 0.63
N ALA A 23 16.81 22.87 0.76
CA ALA A 23 16.28 21.86 -0.16
C ALA A 23 16.23 22.41 -1.59
N LEU A 24 15.75 23.65 -1.79
CA LEU A 24 15.69 24.29 -3.10
C LEU A 24 17.08 24.55 -3.71
N ASP A 25 18.08 24.90 -2.90
CA ASP A 25 19.46 25.04 -3.35
C ASP A 25 20.00 23.71 -3.91
N VAL A 26 19.83 22.61 -3.16
CA VAL A 26 20.23 21.27 -3.62
C VAL A 26 19.53 20.88 -4.91
N LEU A 27 18.20 21.08 -4.98
CA LEU A 27 17.44 20.74 -6.18
C LEU A 27 17.88 21.56 -7.40
N GLN A 28 18.15 22.85 -7.21
CA GLN A 28 18.64 23.71 -8.29
C GLN A 28 20.03 23.28 -8.78
N ASP A 29 20.94 22.96 -7.86
CA ASP A 29 22.30 22.52 -8.19
C ASP A 29 22.31 21.19 -8.95
N GLU A 30 21.39 20.28 -8.63
CA GLU A 30 21.20 19.02 -9.38
C GLU A 30 20.43 19.20 -10.69
N GLY A 31 19.95 20.41 -11.00
CA GLY A 31 19.31 20.74 -12.29
C GLY A 31 17.80 20.53 -12.34
N TYR A 32 17.11 20.39 -11.20
CA TYR A 32 15.66 20.32 -11.16
C TYR A 32 15.03 21.65 -11.58
N THR A 33 13.94 21.56 -12.35
CA THR A 33 13.20 22.72 -12.90
C THR A 33 11.78 22.82 -12.35
N ALA A 34 11.42 21.94 -11.43
CA ALA A 34 10.18 21.99 -10.70
C ALA A 34 10.38 21.50 -9.26
N VAL A 35 9.44 21.84 -8.38
CA VAL A 35 9.35 21.29 -7.02
C VAL A 35 7.91 20.88 -6.76
N ALA A 36 7.71 19.69 -6.20
CA ALA A 36 6.42 19.32 -5.64
C ALA A 36 6.45 19.65 -4.14
N LEU A 37 5.84 20.77 -3.78
CA LEU A 37 5.88 21.34 -2.45
C LEU A 37 4.83 20.67 -1.56
N THR A 38 5.27 19.84 -0.64
CA THR A 38 4.41 19.29 0.41
C THR A 38 4.17 20.35 1.48
N LEU A 39 2.92 20.82 1.60
CA LEU A 39 2.56 21.81 2.62
C LEU A 39 2.55 21.19 4.01
N GLY A 40 3.19 21.85 4.96
CA GLY A 40 3.36 21.41 6.34
C GLY A 40 4.82 21.48 6.78
N HIS A 41 5.13 20.74 7.83
CA HIS A 41 6.47 20.70 8.43
C HIS A 41 7.43 19.86 7.57
N PRO A 42 8.71 20.30 7.38
CA PRO A 42 9.33 21.51 7.93
C PRO A 42 9.27 22.74 6.98
N HIS A 43 8.53 22.67 5.87
CA HIS A 43 8.71 23.59 4.75
C HIS A 43 7.81 24.83 4.83
N LEU A 44 6.52 24.68 4.53
CA LEU A 44 5.57 25.78 4.54
C LEU A 44 4.35 25.36 5.33
N ASP A 45 4.25 25.82 6.58
CA ASP A 45 3.09 25.54 7.43
C ASP A 45 1.89 26.38 6.95
N PRO A 46 0.82 25.75 6.43
CA PRO A 46 -0.35 26.44 5.94
C PRO A 46 -1.13 27.15 7.06
N PHE A 47 -0.87 26.86 8.34
CA PHE A 47 -1.58 27.44 9.48
C PHE A 47 -0.79 28.51 10.24
N ALA A 48 0.49 28.70 9.90
CA ALA A 48 1.32 29.74 10.51
C ALA A 48 0.69 31.14 10.31
N PRO A 49 0.71 32.05 11.30
CA PRO A 49 0.09 33.38 11.16
C PRO A 49 0.56 34.20 9.94
N ASP A 50 1.80 33.97 9.51
CA ASP A 50 2.50 34.63 8.42
C ASP A 50 2.59 33.79 7.13
N TRP A 51 1.82 32.68 7.03
CA TRP A 51 1.83 31.75 5.88
C TRP A 51 1.76 32.48 4.52
N ARG A 52 1.00 33.57 4.43
CA ARG A 52 0.79 34.32 3.19
C ARG A 52 2.06 35.05 2.76
N ALA A 53 2.74 35.71 3.70
CA ALA A 53 4.01 36.37 3.42
C ALA A 53 5.09 35.35 3.05
N GLN A 54 5.08 34.17 3.69
CA GLN A 54 5.98 33.07 3.33
C GLN A 54 5.69 32.55 1.90
N ALA A 55 4.42 32.38 1.53
CA ALA A 55 4.04 31.95 0.18
C ALA A 55 4.43 33.00 -0.89
N GLU A 56 4.28 34.29 -0.62
CA GLU A 56 4.70 35.36 -1.53
C GLU A 56 6.23 35.40 -1.70
N ALA A 57 6.99 35.24 -0.60
CA ALA A 57 8.44 35.16 -0.63
C ALA A 57 8.93 33.92 -1.41
N LEU A 58 8.30 32.76 -1.18
CA LEU A 58 8.58 31.52 -1.90
C LEU A 58 8.25 31.65 -3.40
N SER A 59 7.10 32.26 -3.73
CA SER A 59 6.70 32.57 -5.10
C SER A 59 7.75 33.42 -5.82
N ALA A 60 8.30 34.44 -5.15
CA ALA A 60 9.40 35.24 -5.71
C ALA A 60 10.69 34.43 -5.88
N ASP A 61 11.01 33.52 -4.94
CA ASP A 61 12.20 32.66 -5.02
C ASP A 61 12.12 31.65 -6.16
N LEU A 62 11.02 30.91 -6.27
CA LEU A 62 10.81 29.94 -7.34
C LEU A 62 10.87 30.59 -8.72
N ARG A 63 10.33 31.81 -8.90
CA ARG A 63 10.48 32.58 -10.15
C ARG A 63 11.93 32.93 -10.46
N ARG A 64 12.74 33.33 -9.46
CA ARG A 64 14.18 33.59 -9.67
C ARG A 64 14.92 32.32 -10.09
N ARG A 65 14.59 31.19 -9.48
CA ARG A 65 15.16 29.87 -9.80
C ARG A 65 14.64 29.30 -11.12
N ARG A 66 13.57 29.87 -11.68
CA ARG A 66 12.81 29.35 -12.83
C ARG A 66 12.26 27.95 -12.57
N MET A 67 11.84 27.69 -11.34
CA MET A 67 11.23 26.44 -10.94
C MET A 67 9.71 26.55 -11.00
N ARG A 68 9.06 25.57 -11.64
CA ARG A 68 7.61 25.35 -11.53
C ARG A 68 7.27 24.72 -10.19
N VAL A 69 6.00 24.74 -9.82
CA VAL A 69 5.55 24.19 -8.55
C VAL A 69 4.23 23.45 -8.67
N VAL A 70 4.17 22.29 -8.05
CA VAL A 70 2.93 21.58 -7.70
C VAL A 70 2.79 21.64 -6.19
N VAL A 71 1.57 21.83 -5.70
CA VAL A 71 1.29 21.83 -4.26
C VAL A 71 0.74 20.47 -3.86
N GLU A 72 1.40 19.80 -2.91
CA GLU A 72 0.97 18.52 -2.37
C GLU A 72 0.38 18.68 -0.97
N THR A 73 -0.60 17.84 -0.66
CA THR A 73 -1.39 17.92 0.58
C THR A 73 -1.25 16.68 1.48
N GLY A 74 -0.14 15.95 1.29
CA GLY A 74 0.20 14.68 1.94
C GLY A 74 1.04 14.78 3.21
N ALA A 75 1.18 15.95 3.85
CA ALA A 75 1.99 16.06 5.07
C ALA A 75 1.45 15.19 6.22
N ARG A 76 2.37 14.44 6.84
CA ARG A 76 2.09 13.56 7.98
C ARG A 76 1.81 14.39 9.23
N TYR A 77 0.81 13.97 9.99
CA TYR A 77 0.44 14.53 11.29
C TYR A 77 0.12 16.03 11.32
N LEU A 78 -0.08 16.66 10.15
CA LEU A 78 -0.35 18.10 10.06
C LEU A 78 -1.67 18.49 10.73
N LEU A 79 -2.71 17.67 10.57
CA LEU A 79 -4.06 17.95 11.09
C LEU A 79 -4.38 17.19 12.39
N ASP A 80 -3.66 16.11 12.66
CA ASP A 80 -3.81 15.27 13.85
C ASP A 80 -2.43 14.76 14.27
N PRO A 81 -1.94 15.08 15.48
CA PRO A 81 -0.59 14.73 15.91
C PRO A 81 -0.40 13.22 16.15
N VAL A 82 -1.47 12.43 16.21
CA VAL A 82 -1.45 10.99 16.50
C VAL A 82 -1.78 10.17 15.26
N ARG A 83 -2.75 10.61 14.46
CA ARG A 83 -3.25 9.85 13.31
C ARG A 83 -2.73 10.43 12.01
N LYS A 84 -1.83 9.70 11.35
CA LYS A 84 -1.25 10.07 10.05
C LYS A 84 -2.36 10.48 9.07
N HIS A 85 -2.23 11.68 8.54
CA HIS A 85 -3.10 12.32 7.55
C HIS A 85 -4.58 12.52 7.92
N ARG A 86 -5.05 12.06 9.08
CA ARG A 86 -6.46 12.22 9.46
C ARG A 86 -6.73 13.65 9.94
N PRO A 87 -7.93 14.20 9.71
CA PRO A 87 -9.00 13.65 8.89
C PRO A 87 -8.73 13.78 7.36
N THR A 88 -9.43 12.99 6.56
CA THR A 88 -9.38 12.91 5.09
C THR A 88 -10.71 13.32 4.46
N LEU A 89 -10.80 13.28 3.13
CA LEU A 89 -12.04 13.59 2.40
C LEU A 89 -13.15 12.55 2.56
N VAL A 90 -12.88 11.40 3.18
CA VAL A 90 -13.87 10.34 3.39
C VAL A 90 -14.25 10.14 4.86
N ASP A 91 -13.63 10.88 5.79
CA ASP A 91 -14.02 10.90 7.20
C ASP A 91 -15.35 11.64 7.41
N ARG A 92 -16.17 11.25 8.40
CA ARG A 92 -17.41 11.99 8.72
C ARG A 92 -17.12 13.46 9.08
N ASN A 93 -16.11 13.69 9.90
CA ASN A 93 -15.72 15.01 10.40
C ASN A 93 -14.48 15.54 9.66
N ALA A 94 -14.64 15.90 8.39
CA ALA A 94 -13.54 16.35 7.53
C ALA A 94 -13.26 17.87 7.57
N GLU A 95 -13.90 18.64 8.46
CA GLU A 95 -13.76 20.11 8.45
C GLU A 95 -12.29 20.59 8.51
N PRO A 96 -11.40 20.06 9.37
CA PRO A 96 -9.99 20.45 9.35
C PRO A 96 -9.30 20.18 8.00
N ARG A 97 -9.67 19.09 7.32
CA ARG A 97 -9.17 18.75 5.99
C ARG A 97 -9.69 19.74 4.94
N MET A 98 -10.96 20.11 5.00
CA MET A 98 -11.55 21.08 4.09
C MET A 98 -10.91 22.46 4.26
N VAL A 99 -10.69 22.92 5.51
CA VAL A 99 -9.95 24.16 5.80
C VAL A 99 -8.54 24.11 5.21
N PHE A 100 -7.84 22.99 5.41
CA PHE A 100 -6.49 22.81 4.86
C PHE A 100 -6.48 22.86 3.33
N LEU A 101 -7.37 22.14 2.64
CA LEU A 101 -7.38 22.09 1.18
C LEU A 101 -7.77 23.44 0.56
N ARG A 102 -8.71 24.19 1.18
CA ARG A 102 -8.99 25.58 0.78
C ARG A 102 -7.77 26.49 0.94
N ARG A 103 -7.04 26.35 2.05
CA ARG A 103 -5.76 27.08 2.27
C ARG A 103 -4.69 26.67 1.26
N ALA A 104 -4.60 25.39 0.90
CA ALA A 104 -3.68 24.90 -0.12
C ALA A 104 -3.98 25.52 -1.50
N ILE A 105 -5.27 25.68 -1.85
CA ILE A 105 -5.69 26.39 -3.07
C ILE A 105 -5.26 27.88 -3.03
N GLU A 106 -5.44 28.57 -1.90
CA GLU A 106 -4.97 29.97 -1.75
C GLU A 106 -3.45 30.07 -1.93
N ILE A 107 -2.70 29.16 -1.32
CA ILE A 107 -1.23 29.12 -1.44
C ILE A 107 -0.83 28.82 -2.89
N ALA A 108 -1.46 27.83 -3.52
CA ALA A 108 -1.22 27.48 -4.92
C ALA A 108 -1.46 28.66 -5.87
N ALA A 109 -2.50 29.46 -5.64
CA ALA A 109 -2.76 30.67 -6.41
C ALA A 109 -1.63 31.71 -6.28
N ILE A 110 -1.10 31.92 -5.07
CA ILE A 110 0.04 32.84 -4.83
C ILE A 110 1.32 32.32 -5.50
N LEU A 111 1.56 31.02 -5.41
CA LEU A 111 2.73 30.37 -6.00
C LEU A 111 2.65 30.30 -7.53
N GLY A 112 1.44 30.40 -8.12
CA GLY A 112 1.22 30.12 -9.53
C GLY A 112 1.44 28.65 -9.84
N ALA A 113 0.98 27.77 -8.94
CA ALA A 113 1.20 26.33 -9.05
C ALA A 113 0.43 25.71 -10.22
N ASP A 114 1.01 24.68 -10.84
CA ASP A 114 0.39 23.94 -11.95
C ASP A 114 -0.89 23.22 -11.51
N CYS A 115 -0.90 22.70 -10.28
CA CYS A 115 -2.08 22.17 -9.61
C CYS A 115 -1.87 22.00 -8.10
N VAL A 116 -2.97 21.71 -7.40
CA VAL A 116 -2.96 21.11 -6.06
C VAL A 116 -3.24 19.60 -6.20
N SER A 117 -2.28 18.75 -5.83
CA SER A 117 -2.46 17.30 -5.70
C SER A 117 -3.12 16.96 -4.37
N LEU A 118 -4.16 16.14 -4.44
CA LEU A 118 -4.93 15.68 -3.29
C LEU A 118 -5.42 14.25 -3.51
N TRP A 119 -5.76 13.57 -2.42
CA TRP A 119 -6.21 12.18 -2.42
C TRP A 119 -7.47 12.00 -1.55
N SER A 120 -8.18 10.89 -1.78
CA SER A 120 -9.48 10.61 -1.16
C SER A 120 -9.39 10.24 0.33
N GLY A 121 -8.52 9.27 0.64
CA GLY A 121 -8.26 8.75 1.96
C GLY A 121 -8.71 7.30 2.12
N VAL A 122 -8.16 6.65 3.13
CA VAL A 122 -8.53 5.27 3.52
C VAL A 122 -9.95 5.26 4.07
N LEU A 123 -10.75 4.27 3.65
CA LEU A 123 -12.10 4.04 4.14
C LEU A 123 -12.09 3.93 5.69
N PRO A 124 -12.78 4.82 6.43
CA PRO A 124 -12.90 4.69 7.87
C PRO A 124 -13.72 3.47 8.28
N ASP A 125 -13.35 2.82 9.39
CA ASP A 125 -14.05 1.62 9.91
C ASP A 125 -15.54 1.88 10.19
N ASP A 126 -15.90 3.12 10.55
CA ASP A 126 -17.27 3.54 10.89
C ASP A 126 -18.06 4.08 9.68
N VAL A 127 -17.50 4.01 8.47
CA VAL A 127 -18.11 4.55 7.24
C VAL A 127 -18.16 3.45 6.16
N THR A 128 -19.37 3.20 5.64
CA THR A 128 -19.55 2.32 4.48
C THR A 128 -18.96 2.95 3.21
N LEU A 129 -18.51 2.15 2.24
CA LEU A 129 -17.97 2.65 0.97
C LEU A 129 -18.91 3.63 0.25
N ASP A 130 -20.22 3.36 0.21
CA ASP A 130 -21.18 4.25 -0.43
C ASP A 130 -21.31 5.60 0.28
N ALA A 131 -21.34 5.60 1.61
CA ALA A 131 -21.29 6.84 2.39
C ALA A 131 -19.97 7.61 2.16
N ALA A 132 -18.82 6.91 2.11
CA ALA A 132 -17.54 7.54 1.80
C ALA A 132 -17.52 8.18 0.40
N ARG A 133 -18.13 7.53 -0.60
CA ARG A 133 -18.28 8.07 -1.95
C ARG A 133 -19.13 9.34 -1.97
N VAL A 134 -20.27 9.35 -1.27
CA VAL A 134 -21.13 10.54 -1.15
C VAL A 134 -20.34 11.69 -0.50
N LEU A 135 -19.67 11.42 0.62
CA LEU A 135 -18.86 12.42 1.32
C LEU A 135 -17.72 12.96 0.45
N LEU A 136 -17.02 12.09 -0.27
CA LEU A 136 -15.95 12.47 -1.19
C LEU A 136 -16.49 13.37 -2.31
N ASP A 137 -17.59 12.96 -2.93
CA ASP A 137 -18.18 13.67 -4.07
C ASP A 137 -18.66 15.08 -3.65
N GLU A 138 -19.38 15.21 -2.53
CA GLU A 138 -19.83 16.51 -2.00
C GLU A 138 -18.66 17.47 -1.75
N ARG A 139 -17.58 16.96 -1.15
CA ARG A 139 -16.40 17.76 -0.79
C ARG A 139 -15.55 18.14 -1.99
N LEU A 140 -15.37 17.22 -2.95
CA LEU A 140 -14.69 17.54 -4.20
C LEU A 140 -15.49 18.54 -5.04
N LEU A 141 -16.83 18.47 -5.03
CA LEU A 141 -17.67 19.48 -5.69
C LEU A 141 -17.44 20.87 -5.09
N GLU A 142 -17.39 20.99 -3.77
CA GLU A 142 -17.05 22.26 -3.11
C GLU A 142 -15.64 22.74 -3.47
N LEU A 143 -14.63 21.86 -3.35
CA LEU A 143 -13.23 22.20 -3.62
C LEU A 143 -12.99 22.59 -5.07
N THR A 144 -13.63 21.92 -6.03
CA THR A 144 -13.52 22.27 -7.45
C THR A 144 -14.12 23.65 -7.73
N ALA A 145 -15.21 24.04 -7.05
CA ALA A 145 -15.76 25.39 -7.16
C ALA A 145 -14.81 26.45 -6.58
N VAL A 146 -14.23 26.20 -5.39
CA VAL A 146 -13.23 27.10 -4.77
C VAL A 146 -11.99 27.24 -5.66
N ALA A 147 -11.48 26.12 -6.17
CA ALA A 147 -10.30 26.09 -7.03
C ALA A 147 -10.55 26.80 -8.37
N ALA A 148 -11.75 26.65 -8.96
CA ALA A 148 -12.14 27.35 -10.17
C ALA A 148 -12.16 28.88 -9.95
N ALA A 149 -12.71 29.33 -8.83
CA ALA A 149 -12.74 30.76 -8.48
C ALA A 149 -11.32 31.34 -8.27
N ALA A 150 -10.38 30.53 -7.78
CA ALA A 150 -8.98 30.89 -7.60
C ALA A 150 -8.14 30.73 -8.89
N GLY A 151 -8.68 30.15 -9.96
CA GLY A 151 -7.93 29.84 -11.19
C GLY A 151 -6.89 28.72 -11.02
N VAL A 152 -7.08 27.84 -10.02
CA VAL A 152 -6.14 26.76 -9.67
C VAL A 152 -6.72 25.40 -10.10
N PRO A 153 -5.98 24.59 -10.88
CA PRO A 153 -6.37 23.21 -11.14
C PRO A 153 -6.20 22.32 -9.91
N LEU A 154 -7.11 21.37 -9.72
CA LEU A 154 -6.95 20.26 -8.79
C LEU A 154 -6.55 19.00 -9.54
N ALA A 155 -5.78 18.14 -8.89
CA ALA A 155 -5.40 16.85 -9.41
C ALA A 155 -5.70 15.78 -8.35
N LEU A 156 -6.66 14.89 -8.65
CA LEU A 156 -7.00 13.78 -7.76
C LEU A 156 -6.01 12.64 -8.02
N GLU A 157 -5.33 12.23 -6.96
CA GLU A 157 -4.34 11.16 -6.96
C GLU A 157 -4.99 9.84 -6.51
N PRO A 158 -4.97 8.80 -7.36
CA PRO A 158 -5.26 7.44 -6.94
C PRO A 158 -4.13 6.87 -6.09
N GLU A 159 -4.49 6.19 -5.01
CA GLU A 159 -3.58 5.83 -3.94
C GLU A 159 -3.90 4.42 -3.41
N PRO A 160 -2.91 3.49 -3.34
CA PRO A 160 -3.12 2.15 -2.81
C PRO A 160 -3.78 2.13 -1.43
N GLY A 161 -4.86 1.35 -1.29
CA GLY A 161 -5.63 1.23 -0.06
C GLY A 161 -6.58 2.40 0.25
N MET A 162 -6.74 3.38 -0.64
CA MET A 162 -7.71 4.46 -0.49
C MET A 162 -9.04 4.19 -1.22
N VAL A 163 -10.06 5.00 -0.97
CA VAL A 163 -11.37 4.89 -1.65
C VAL A 163 -11.27 5.12 -3.16
N VAL A 164 -10.29 5.93 -3.58
CA VAL A 164 -9.88 6.10 -4.97
C VAL A 164 -8.50 5.49 -5.09
N GLU A 165 -8.45 4.26 -5.59
CA GLU A 165 -7.23 3.44 -5.65
C GLU A 165 -6.62 3.45 -7.05
N THR A 166 -7.44 3.51 -8.10
CA THR A 166 -7.00 3.50 -9.50
C THR A 166 -7.38 4.76 -10.27
N VAL A 167 -6.73 4.99 -11.42
CA VAL A 167 -7.11 6.02 -12.39
C VAL A 167 -8.55 5.83 -12.86
N ALA A 168 -9.01 4.58 -13.00
CA ALA A 168 -10.40 4.28 -13.32
C ALA A 168 -11.36 4.79 -12.23
N ASP A 169 -11.01 4.65 -10.95
CA ASP A 169 -11.81 5.20 -9.84
C ASP A 169 -11.83 6.72 -9.87
N ALA A 170 -10.69 7.38 -10.13
CA ALA A 170 -10.62 8.83 -10.24
C ALA A 170 -11.46 9.36 -11.42
N LEU A 171 -11.45 8.67 -12.55
CA LEU A 171 -12.32 8.97 -13.69
C LEU A 171 -13.80 8.79 -13.34
N ALA A 172 -14.14 7.74 -12.57
CA ALA A 172 -15.51 7.50 -12.11
C ALA A 172 -15.99 8.60 -11.15
N VAL A 173 -15.15 9.05 -10.21
CA VAL A 173 -15.43 10.22 -9.36
C VAL A 173 -15.72 11.44 -10.22
N ARG A 174 -14.83 11.76 -11.16
CA ARG A 174 -14.99 12.92 -12.04
C ARG A 174 -16.27 12.85 -12.88
N ALA A 175 -16.68 11.66 -13.32
CA ALA A 175 -17.95 11.47 -14.02
C ALA A 175 -19.16 11.76 -13.13
N ARG A 176 -19.16 11.28 -11.87
CA ARG A 176 -20.24 11.57 -10.89
C ARG A 176 -20.35 13.06 -10.58
N LEU A 177 -19.23 13.79 -10.60
CA LEU A 177 -19.18 15.24 -10.41
C LEU A 177 -19.57 16.06 -11.65
N GLY A 178 -19.91 15.42 -12.78
CA GLY A 178 -20.28 16.12 -14.01
C GLY A 178 -19.10 16.63 -14.83
N HIS A 179 -17.95 15.98 -14.74
CA HIS A 179 -16.72 16.30 -15.49
C HIS A 179 -16.19 17.74 -15.33
N PRO A 180 -15.93 18.20 -14.08
CA PRO A 180 -15.36 19.52 -13.85
C PRO A 180 -14.04 19.71 -14.61
N ALA A 181 -13.91 20.80 -15.36
CA ALA A 181 -12.77 21.05 -16.26
C ALA A 181 -11.45 21.29 -15.51
N ASN A 182 -11.53 21.80 -14.28
CA ASN A 182 -10.37 22.07 -13.42
C ASN A 182 -10.01 20.90 -12.49
N LEU A 183 -10.69 19.75 -12.59
CA LEU A 183 -10.30 18.53 -11.89
C LEU A 183 -9.62 17.58 -12.87
N GLY A 184 -8.30 17.45 -12.75
CA GLY A 184 -7.52 16.44 -13.45
C GLY A 184 -7.08 15.32 -12.51
N ILE A 185 -6.05 14.61 -12.95
CA ILE A 185 -5.51 13.42 -12.27
C ILE A 185 -4.02 13.62 -12.04
N THR A 186 -3.57 13.26 -10.84
CA THR A 186 -2.16 12.97 -10.57
C THR A 186 -1.96 11.48 -10.76
N VAL A 187 -0.97 11.07 -11.55
CA VAL A 187 -0.60 9.66 -11.66
C VAL A 187 0.76 9.45 -11.00
N ASP A 188 0.78 8.70 -9.92
CA ASP A 188 2.00 8.16 -9.35
C ASP A 188 2.41 6.90 -10.12
N LEU A 189 3.61 6.93 -10.69
CA LEU A 189 4.13 5.83 -11.51
C LEU A 189 4.39 4.56 -10.68
N GLY A 190 4.84 4.71 -9.44
CA GLY A 190 5.09 3.62 -8.51
C GLY A 190 3.79 2.94 -8.09
N HIS A 191 2.75 3.71 -7.75
CA HIS A 191 1.42 3.17 -7.44
C HIS A 191 0.86 2.30 -8.57
N CYS A 192 1.16 2.64 -9.83
CA CYS A 192 0.75 1.84 -10.97
C CYS A 192 1.29 0.40 -10.95
N VAL A 193 2.45 0.17 -10.32
CA VAL A 193 3.02 -1.19 -10.15
C VAL A 193 2.20 -2.00 -9.14
N VAL A 194 1.55 -1.33 -8.19
CA VAL A 194 0.86 -1.96 -7.06
C VAL A 194 -0.60 -2.28 -7.41
N VAL A 195 -1.32 -1.32 -8.00
CA VAL A 195 -2.80 -1.38 -8.10
C VAL A 195 -3.37 -1.23 -9.51
N GLU A 196 -2.62 -0.74 -10.49
CA GLU A 196 -3.17 -0.51 -11.82
C GLU A 196 -3.17 -1.79 -12.66
N PRO A 197 -4.35 -2.27 -13.12
CA PRO A 197 -4.46 -3.57 -13.80
C PRO A 197 -3.71 -3.60 -15.14
N ASP A 198 -3.65 -2.47 -15.83
CA ASP A 198 -2.94 -2.31 -17.11
C ASP A 198 -1.55 -1.67 -16.93
N GLY A 199 -1.07 -1.61 -15.67
CA GLY A 199 0.18 -1.00 -15.27
C GLY A 199 0.30 0.48 -15.64
N VAL A 200 1.54 0.99 -15.57
CA VAL A 200 1.84 2.42 -15.75
C VAL A 200 1.43 2.98 -17.12
N VAL A 201 1.59 2.20 -18.19
CA VAL A 201 1.21 2.63 -19.56
C VAL A 201 -0.30 2.76 -19.68
N GLY A 202 -1.05 1.79 -19.17
CA GLY A 202 -2.52 1.82 -19.17
C GLY A 202 -3.06 2.98 -18.36
N ALA A 203 -2.54 3.18 -17.14
CA ALA A 203 -2.92 4.28 -16.25
C ALA A 203 -2.68 5.65 -16.89
N LEU A 204 -1.49 5.88 -17.44
CA LEU A 204 -1.16 7.14 -18.14
C LEU A 204 -2.06 7.39 -19.34
N ARG A 205 -2.33 6.37 -20.17
CA ARG A 205 -3.23 6.49 -21.32
C ARG A 205 -4.68 6.73 -20.92
N ALA A 206 -5.13 6.12 -19.82
CA ALA A 206 -6.47 6.34 -19.27
C ALA A 206 -6.64 7.77 -18.72
N ALA A 207 -5.62 8.30 -18.03
CA ALA A 207 -5.60 9.70 -17.59
C ALA A 207 -5.56 10.66 -18.80
N GLY A 208 -4.70 10.39 -19.78
CA GLY A 208 -4.62 11.12 -21.05
C GLY A 208 -4.55 12.64 -20.86
N ALA A 209 -5.47 13.36 -21.50
CA ALA A 209 -5.54 14.82 -21.43
C ALA A 209 -5.90 15.39 -20.03
N LEU A 210 -6.29 14.52 -19.08
CA LEU A 210 -6.60 14.91 -17.70
C LEU A 210 -5.37 14.88 -16.80
N LEU A 211 -4.24 14.36 -17.27
CA LEU A 211 -3.00 14.28 -16.51
C LEU A 211 -2.48 15.69 -16.19
N ARG A 212 -2.43 16.04 -14.90
CA ARG A 212 -1.97 17.37 -14.42
C ARG A 212 -0.62 17.30 -13.72
N ASN A 213 -0.36 16.19 -13.03
CA ASN A 213 0.87 15.94 -12.30
C ASN A 213 1.27 14.47 -12.42
N VAL A 214 2.57 14.19 -12.32
CA VAL A 214 3.12 12.84 -12.25
C VAL A 214 4.07 12.78 -11.07
N GLN A 215 3.85 11.85 -10.14
CA GLN A 215 4.86 11.46 -9.15
C GLN A 215 5.62 10.24 -9.67
N ALA A 216 6.91 10.18 -9.36
CA ALA A 216 7.81 9.17 -9.89
C ALA A 216 8.70 8.62 -8.79
N ASP A 217 8.50 7.34 -8.52
CA ASP A 217 9.36 6.50 -7.71
C ASP A 217 9.25 5.07 -8.22
N ASP A 218 9.96 4.16 -7.58
CA ASP A 218 9.86 2.74 -7.88
C ASP A 218 9.10 2.02 -6.77
N MET A 219 8.44 0.92 -7.11
CA MET A 219 7.73 0.09 -6.13
C MET A 219 7.81 -1.39 -6.52
N LEU A 220 7.63 -2.26 -5.54
CA LEU A 220 7.47 -3.70 -5.78
C LEU A 220 5.98 -4.06 -5.95
N PRO A 221 5.65 -5.10 -6.72
CA PRO A 221 4.28 -5.59 -6.80
C PRO A 221 3.74 -5.94 -5.40
N HIS A 222 2.50 -5.54 -5.13
CA HIS A 222 1.79 -5.81 -3.87
C HIS A 222 2.40 -5.15 -2.60
N ALA A 223 3.33 -4.21 -2.73
CA ALA A 223 3.89 -3.46 -1.60
C ALA A 223 3.80 -1.95 -1.86
N HIS A 224 3.08 -1.23 -0.99
CA HIS A 224 3.01 0.24 -1.04
C HIS A 224 4.20 0.85 -0.29
N GLU A 225 5.36 0.77 -0.91
CA GLU A 225 6.61 1.35 -0.43
C GLU A 225 7.32 2.07 -1.57
N HIS A 226 7.50 3.39 -1.43
CA HIS A 226 8.24 4.22 -2.39
C HIS A 226 9.74 3.92 -2.27
N LEU A 227 10.34 3.43 -3.35
CA LEU A 227 11.74 3.04 -3.45
C LEU A 227 12.48 3.93 -4.48
N PRO A 228 13.80 4.09 -4.33
CA PRO A 228 14.63 4.68 -5.37
C PRO A 228 14.52 3.90 -6.70
N PHE A 229 14.68 4.61 -7.83
CA PHE A 229 14.63 3.98 -9.16
C PHE A 229 15.64 2.85 -9.32
N GLY A 230 15.16 1.70 -9.81
CA GLY A 230 15.94 0.49 -10.03
C GLY A 230 15.90 -0.49 -8.85
N GLU A 231 15.24 -0.14 -7.75
CA GLU A 231 15.03 -1.03 -6.60
C GLU A 231 13.65 -1.70 -6.59
N GLY A 232 12.76 -1.30 -7.50
CA GLY A 232 11.43 -1.90 -7.68
C GLY A 232 11.24 -2.53 -9.06
N ALA A 233 10.01 -2.47 -9.56
CA ALA A 233 9.57 -3.11 -10.80
C ALA A 233 8.94 -2.12 -11.80
N LEU A 234 9.06 -0.80 -11.59
CA LEU A 234 8.58 0.20 -12.54
C LEU A 234 9.36 0.14 -13.86
N ASP A 235 8.64 -0.01 -14.98
CA ASP A 235 9.19 0.26 -16.31
C ASP A 235 9.20 1.77 -16.57
N LEU A 236 10.24 2.44 -16.05
CA LEU A 236 10.41 3.89 -16.15
C LEU A 236 10.57 4.33 -17.62
N ASP A 237 11.19 3.52 -18.46
CA ASP A 237 11.38 3.84 -19.88
C ASP A 237 10.04 3.87 -20.61
N ALA A 238 9.18 2.87 -20.37
CA ALA A 238 7.83 2.82 -20.96
C ALA A 238 6.93 3.96 -20.43
N ALA A 239 7.04 4.31 -19.14
CA ALA A 239 6.31 5.42 -18.57
C ALA A 239 6.67 6.75 -19.26
N LEU A 240 7.96 7.07 -19.37
CA LEU A 240 8.42 8.32 -20.01
C LEU A 240 8.16 8.35 -21.53
N ALA A 241 8.22 7.19 -22.20
CA ALA A 241 7.80 7.08 -23.60
C ALA A 241 6.31 7.42 -23.75
N THR A 242 5.46 6.87 -22.88
CA THR A 242 4.01 7.15 -22.88
C THR A 242 3.71 8.62 -22.61
N LEU A 243 4.41 9.26 -21.66
CA LEU A 243 4.26 10.70 -21.42
C LEU A 243 4.59 11.53 -22.67
N ARG A 244 5.60 11.10 -23.45
CA ARG A 244 5.95 11.76 -24.72
C ARG A 244 4.89 11.53 -25.79
N GLU A 245 4.34 10.32 -25.90
CA GLU A 245 3.21 10.01 -26.80
C GLU A 245 1.98 10.89 -26.49
N LEU A 246 1.72 11.14 -25.20
CA LEU A 246 0.61 11.98 -24.72
C LEU A 246 0.89 13.49 -24.83
N ASP A 247 2.06 13.88 -25.35
CA ASP A 247 2.52 15.27 -25.39
C ASP A 247 2.51 15.96 -24.01
N TYR A 248 2.78 15.21 -22.94
CA TYR A 248 2.72 15.75 -21.58
C TYR A 248 3.75 16.87 -21.38
N ARG A 249 3.28 18.01 -20.84
CA ARG A 249 4.05 19.23 -20.58
C ARG A 249 4.04 19.64 -19.10
N GLY A 250 3.52 18.80 -18.22
CA GLY A 250 3.42 19.11 -16.79
C GLY A 250 4.71 18.86 -16.02
N VAL A 251 4.58 18.50 -14.75
CA VAL A 251 5.68 18.13 -13.86
C VAL A 251 5.76 16.62 -13.71
N VAL A 252 6.98 16.08 -13.73
CA VAL A 252 7.30 14.71 -13.29
C VAL A 252 8.18 14.86 -12.06
N ALA A 253 7.60 14.70 -10.86
CA ALA A 253 8.27 14.92 -9.59
C ALA A 253 8.67 13.62 -8.92
N VAL A 254 9.90 13.52 -8.44
CA VAL A 254 10.35 12.34 -7.67
C VAL A 254 9.72 12.34 -6.28
N GLU A 255 9.16 11.23 -5.82
CA GLU A 255 8.51 11.12 -4.51
C GLU A 255 9.18 10.06 -3.61
N LEU A 256 9.89 10.49 -2.56
CA LEU A 256 10.61 9.57 -1.65
C LEU A 256 10.42 9.95 -0.17
N PRO A 257 9.19 9.86 0.37
CA PRO A 257 8.81 10.44 1.68
C PRO A 257 9.41 9.72 2.91
N ARG A 258 10.22 8.67 2.72
CA ARG A 258 10.92 7.93 3.80
C ARG A 258 12.44 8.02 3.70
N HIS A 259 12.95 8.84 2.79
CA HIS A 259 14.36 8.86 2.43
C HIS A 259 15.08 10.19 2.73
N ALA A 260 14.51 11.02 3.61
CA ALA A 260 15.08 12.32 3.97
C ALA A 260 16.52 12.26 4.48
N HIS A 261 16.88 11.17 5.16
CA HIS A 261 18.23 10.91 5.65
C HIS A 261 19.31 10.84 4.55
N ALA A 262 18.93 10.60 3.30
CA ALA A 262 19.83 10.48 2.15
C ALA A 262 19.47 11.45 1.00
N ALA A 263 18.67 12.49 1.27
CA ALA A 263 18.00 13.31 0.26
C ALA A 263 18.93 13.87 -0.85
N PRO A 264 20.09 14.48 -0.56
CA PRO A 264 20.94 15.04 -1.63
C PRO A 264 21.51 13.97 -2.58
N ALA A 265 21.88 12.80 -2.04
CA ALA A 265 22.41 11.70 -2.86
C ALA A 265 21.31 11.11 -3.75
N LEU A 266 20.10 10.93 -3.20
CA LEU A 266 18.96 10.40 -3.95
C LEU A 266 18.41 11.40 -4.96
N ALA A 267 18.43 12.71 -4.68
CA ALA A 267 18.09 13.73 -5.66
C ALA A 267 19.00 13.66 -6.88
N ARG A 268 20.32 13.54 -6.68
CA ARG A 268 21.28 13.35 -7.78
C ARG A 268 21.04 12.06 -8.56
N ALA A 269 20.89 10.94 -7.85
CA ALA A 269 20.68 9.64 -8.47
C ALA A 269 19.38 9.60 -9.29
N SER A 270 18.30 10.20 -8.76
CA SER A 270 17.00 10.24 -9.42
C SER A 270 17.01 11.11 -10.67
N MET A 271 17.71 12.26 -10.63
CA MET A 271 17.92 13.09 -11.82
C MET A 271 18.67 12.32 -12.92
N ALA A 272 19.72 11.60 -12.55
CA ALA A 272 20.48 10.77 -13.49
C ALA A 272 19.61 9.66 -14.10
N ALA A 273 18.80 8.98 -13.29
CA ALA A 273 17.90 7.92 -13.74
C ALA A 273 16.83 8.45 -14.72
N LEU A 274 16.13 9.53 -14.36
CA LEU A 274 15.11 10.17 -15.20
C LEU A 274 15.71 10.68 -16.52
N THR A 275 16.89 11.30 -16.47
CA THR A 275 17.58 11.80 -17.68
C THR A 275 17.98 10.64 -18.60
N ALA A 276 18.51 9.55 -18.04
CA ALA A 276 18.89 8.38 -18.82
C ALA A 276 17.68 7.69 -19.46
N ALA A 277 16.59 7.51 -18.70
CA ALA A 277 15.33 6.93 -19.20
C ALA A 277 14.68 7.83 -20.28
N ALA A 278 14.69 9.15 -20.09
CA ALA A 278 14.20 10.10 -21.07
C ALA A 278 14.98 10.06 -22.39
N ALA A 279 16.30 9.84 -22.33
CA ALA A 279 17.13 9.71 -23.52
C ALA A 279 16.81 8.41 -24.30
N ARG A 280 16.61 7.29 -23.59
CA ARG A 280 16.26 6.00 -24.20
C ARG A 280 14.88 6.03 -24.86
N SER A 281 13.87 6.57 -24.17
CA SER A 281 12.51 6.73 -24.72
C SER A 281 12.45 7.64 -25.96
N GLY A 282 13.26 8.70 -26.00
CA GLY A 282 13.37 9.58 -27.16
C GLY A 282 14.01 8.91 -28.37
N ALA A 283 14.99 8.02 -28.17
CA ALA A 283 15.63 7.27 -29.26
C ALA A 283 14.69 6.22 -29.88
N ALA A 284 13.85 5.56 -29.06
CA ALA A 284 12.87 4.58 -29.52
C ALA A 284 11.78 5.21 -30.41
N SER A 285 11.38 6.45 -30.12
CA SER A 285 10.36 7.19 -30.90
C SER A 285 10.86 7.64 -32.29
N GLY A 286 12.19 7.72 -32.49
CA GLY A 286 12.82 8.11 -33.77
C GLY A 286 13.04 6.95 -34.75
N ALA A 287 12.94 5.71 -34.28
CA ALA A 287 13.06 4.52 -35.12
C ALA A 287 11.69 4.18 -35.73
N THR A 288 11.37 4.80 -36.87
CA THR A 288 10.26 4.37 -37.71
C THR A 288 10.55 2.96 -38.25
N VAL A 289 9.87 1.96 -37.74
CA VAL A 289 9.86 0.61 -38.32
C VAL A 289 9.06 0.68 -39.64
N PRO A 290 9.63 0.30 -40.80
CA PRO A 290 8.84 0.23 -42.02
C PRO A 290 7.86 -0.94 -41.92
N VAL A 291 6.58 -0.64 -42.07
CA VAL A 291 5.51 -1.64 -42.21
C VAL A 291 5.77 -2.44 -43.49
N ALA A 292 6.30 -3.65 -43.35
CA ALA A 292 6.42 -4.60 -44.46
C ALA A 292 5.08 -5.28 -44.71
N GLY A 293 4.63 -5.17 -45.96
CA GLY A 293 3.36 -5.67 -46.45
C GLY A 293 3.22 -7.19 -46.42
N ARG A 294 1.95 -7.57 -46.30
CA ARG A 294 1.36 -8.91 -46.43
C ARG A 294 1.68 -9.59 -47.78
N ALA A 295 2.05 -10.88 -47.75
CA ALA A 295 1.60 -12.01 -48.61
C ALA A 295 2.62 -13.18 -48.59
N PRO A 296 2.36 -14.37 -49.17
CA PRO A 296 1.47 -15.43 -48.67
C PRO A 296 2.12 -16.84 -48.63
N ALA A 297 1.39 -17.80 -48.05
CA ALA A 297 1.32 -19.27 -48.24
C ALA A 297 2.54 -20.11 -48.74
N ALA A 298 2.75 -21.21 -48.02
CA ALA A 298 3.67 -22.33 -48.29
C ALA A 298 3.42 -23.09 -49.62
N PRO A 299 4.37 -23.96 -50.00
CA PRO A 299 3.98 -25.34 -50.31
C PRO A 299 4.85 -26.41 -49.62
N ALA A 300 4.29 -27.63 -49.62
CA ALA A 300 4.70 -28.83 -48.91
C ALA A 300 5.62 -29.78 -49.71
N ALA A 301 5.95 -30.91 -49.06
CA ALA A 301 6.64 -32.15 -49.49
C ALA A 301 8.17 -32.12 -49.48
N GLY A 302 8.90 -33.16 -49.08
CA GLY A 302 8.66 -34.51 -48.54
C GLY A 302 10.01 -34.98 -47.96
N GLY A 303 10.09 -35.85 -46.97
CA GLY A 303 10.07 -37.30 -47.14
C GLY A 303 11.30 -37.93 -46.45
N ASP A 304 11.02 -38.87 -45.54
CA ASP A 304 11.80 -40.02 -45.07
C ASP A 304 13.23 -39.88 -44.50
N SER A 305 13.40 -40.28 -43.23
CA SER A 305 13.85 -41.63 -42.83
C SER A 305 14.46 -41.63 -41.41
N ALA A 306 14.35 -42.77 -40.75
CA ALA A 306 14.53 -42.97 -39.31
C ALA A 306 15.98 -43.16 -38.86
N THR A 307 16.24 -42.83 -37.58
CA THR A 307 16.96 -43.60 -36.53
C THR A 307 16.92 -42.72 -35.27
N GLY A 308 16.32 -43.10 -34.14
CA GLY A 308 16.78 -44.14 -33.22
C GLY A 308 17.65 -43.51 -32.12
N GLY A 309 17.19 -43.48 -30.86
CA GLY A 309 18.08 -43.38 -29.70
C GLY A 309 17.75 -42.36 -28.60
N SER A 310 17.25 -42.89 -27.48
CA SER A 310 17.39 -42.45 -26.09
C SER A 310 16.86 -41.07 -25.64
N ALA A 311 15.75 -41.15 -24.91
CA ALA A 311 15.38 -40.19 -23.88
C ALA A 311 16.43 -40.16 -22.76
N GLY A 312 17.09 -39.01 -22.61
CA GLY A 312 17.83 -38.65 -21.40
C GLY A 312 16.91 -37.86 -20.48
N ALA A 313 16.39 -38.53 -19.45
CA ALA A 313 15.71 -37.90 -18.33
C ALA A 313 16.72 -37.04 -17.55
N VAL A 314 16.53 -35.72 -17.53
CA VAL A 314 17.23 -34.85 -16.60
C VAL A 314 16.36 -34.80 -15.34
N ALA A 315 16.82 -35.51 -14.31
CA ALA A 315 16.22 -35.50 -12.99
C ALA A 315 16.26 -34.08 -12.42
N SER A 316 15.10 -33.43 -12.31
CA SER A 316 14.92 -32.30 -11.40
C SER A 316 14.78 -32.87 -9.99
N SER A 317 15.87 -32.79 -9.22
CA SER A 317 15.84 -33.04 -7.78
C SER A 317 15.15 -31.86 -7.09
N ALA A 318 13.86 -31.99 -6.83
CA ALA A 318 13.18 -31.20 -5.80
C ALA A 318 13.86 -31.49 -4.45
N PRO A 319 14.09 -30.49 -3.58
CA PRO A 319 14.51 -30.78 -2.22
C PRO A 319 13.36 -31.49 -1.53
N ALA A 320 13.62 -32.71 -1.06
CA ALA A 320 12.72 -33.41 -0.16
C ALA A 320 12.56 -32.55 1.10
N ILE A 321 11.32 -32.16 1.42
CA ILE A 321 10.94 -31.66 2.74
C ILE A 321 11.25 -32.80 3.71
N SER A 322 12.41 -32.74 4.36
CA SER A 322 12.77 -33.74 5.37
C SER A 322 11.81 -33.53 6.53
N SER A 323 10.95 -34.51 6.76
CA SER A 323 10.25 -34.68 8.03
C SER A 323 11.30 -34.89 9.13
N ARG A 324 11.87 -33.80 9.65
CA ARG A 324 12.64 -33.82 10.89
C ARG A 324 11.67 -34.12 12.02
N GLY A 325 12.09 -35.02 12.91
CA GLY A 325 11.26 -35.78 13.84
C GLY A 325 10.21 -34.99 14.62
N ALA A 326 9.16 -35.71 15.03
CA ALA A 326 7.91 -35.24 15.62
C ALA A 326 8.01 -34.54 16.99
N GLY A 327 9.12 -33.85 17.29
CA GLY A 327 9.34 -33.08 18.52
C GLY A 327 9.73 -31.63 18.24
N PRO A 328 9.59 -30.74 19.24
CA PRO A 328 10.02 -29.35 19.12
C PRO A 328 11.50 -29.25 18.77
N HIS A 329 11.87 -28.20 18.03
CA HIS A 329 13.28 -27.93 17.71
C HIS A 329 14.12 -27.83 19.01
N PRO A 330 15.34 -28.39 19.08
CA PRO A 330 16.14 -28.40 20.31
C PRO A 330 16.44 -27.01 20.89
N TRP A 331 16.49 -25.97 20.05
CA TRP A 331 16.58 -24.59 20.52
C TRP A 331 15.29 -24.15 21.22
N THR A 332 14.12 -24.49 20.68
CA THR A 332 12.81 -24.15 21.25
C THR A 332 12.66 -24.76 22.63
N THR A 333 13.03 -26.04 22.81
CA THR A 333 13.00 -26.71 24.13
C THR A 333 13.81 -25.93 25.16
N ARG A 334 15.05 -25.57 24.82
CA ARG A 334 15.94 -24.79 25.72
C ARG A 334 15.40 -23.38 25.99
N ALA A 335 14.84 -22.72 24.98
CA ALA A 335 14.26 -21.39 25.13
C ALA A 335 13.06 -21.41 26.09
N VAL A 336 12.18 -22.42 25.96
CA VAL A 336 11.04 -22.61 26.87
C VAL A 336 11.50 -22.89 28.30
N GLU A 337 12.51 -23.75 28.50
CA GLU A 337 13.08 -24.00 29.83
C GLU A 337 13.67 -22.72 30.45
N GLN A 338 14.38 -21.90 29.66
CA GLN A 338 14.92 -20.62 30.13
C GLN A 338 13.80 -19.65 30.51
N VAL A 339 12.75 -19.53 29.71
CA VAL A 339 11.62 -18.62 30.00
C VAL A 339 10.85 -19.06 31.24
N ARG A 340 10.70 -20.38 31.46
CA ARG A 340 10.09 -20.92 32.69
C ARG A 340 10.92 -20.63 33.94
N GLY A 341 12.26 -20.57 33.81
CA GLY A 341 13.15 -20.20 34.89
C GLY A 341 13.26 -18.70 35.13
N ASP A 342 13.17 -17.90 34.07
CA ASP A 342 13.27 -16.43 34.09
C ASP A 342 12.52 -15.80 32.90
N ALA A 343 11.33 -15.27 33.17
CA ALA A 343 10.48 -14.62 32.17
C ALA A 343 11.12 -13.36 31.55
N THR A 344 12.08 -12.72 32.22
CA THR A 344 12.71 -11.48 31.71
C THR A 344 13.54 -11.72 30.43
N GLY A 345 14.01 -12.96 30.23
CA GLY A 345 14.74 -13.37 29.04
C GLY A 345 13.88 -13.56 27.78
N ALA A 346 12.55 -13.54 27.92
CA ALA A 346 11.62 -13.90 26.84
C ALA A 346 11.79 -13.02 25.60
N ALA A 347 11.93 -11.70 25.75
CA ALA A 347 12.05 -10.79 24.60
C ALA A 347 13.25 -11.09 23.71
N ARG A 348 14.42 -11.37 24.31
CA ARG A 348 15.63 -11.72 23.56
C ARG A 348 15.47 -13.05 22.83
N LEU A 349 14.87 -14.05 23.46
CA LEU A 349 14.65 -15.37 22.87
C LEU A 349 13.60 -15.29 21.76
N PHE A 350 12.51 -14.58 21.99
CA PHE A 350 11.42 -14.38 21.03
C PHE A 350 11.92 -13.74 19.71
N ALA A 351 12.79 -12.73 19.81
CA ALA A 351 13.42 -12.09 18.66
C ALA A 351 14.49 -12.96 17.96
N ALA A 352 15.08 -13.93 18.67
CA ALA A 352 16.06 -14.85 18.11
C ALA A 352 15.45 -16.03 17.35
N ALA A 353 14.17 -16.37 17.61
CA ALA A 353 13.50 -17.56 17.08
C ALA A 353 13.72 -17.75 15.57
N GLY A 354 13.45 -16.71 14.76
CA GLY A 354 13.61 -16.78 13.31
C GLY A 354 15.02 -17.17 12.82
N ARG A 355 16.08 -16.74 13.52
CA ARG A 355 17.46 -17.08 13.17
C ARG A 355 17.85 -18.49 13.61
N GLU A 356 17.23 -18.98 14.69
CA GLU A 356 17.64 -20.19 15.38
C GLU A 356 16.90 -21.44 14.89
N VAL A 357 15.64 -21.29 14.48
CA VAL A 357 14.79 -22.41 14.04
C VAL A 357 14.38 -22.32 12.57
N GLY A 358 14.67 -21.20 11.90
CA GLY A 358 14.28 -20.93 10.52
C GLY A 358 12.86 -20.39 10.39
N ARG A 359 12.46 -20.09 9.15
CA ARG A 359 11.17 -19.46 8.80
C ARG A 359 10.33 -20.27 7.82
N GLU A 360 10.69 -21.53 7.62
CA GLU A 360 9.99 -22.41 6.69
C GLU A 360 8.60 -22.77 7.24
N PRO A 361 7.56 -22.83 6.38
CA PRO A 361 6.24 -23.36 6.75
C PRO A 361 6.34 -24.79 7.28
N LEU A 362 5.60 -25.10 8.34
CA LEU A 362 5.57 -26.46 8.92
C LEU A 362 4.76 -27.45 8.07
N THR A 363 3.83 -26.96 7.26
CA THR A 363 3.05 -27.75 6.30
C THR A 363 2.89 -26.97 5.00
N ALA A 364 2.40 -27.64 3.95
CA ALA A 364 2.10 -27.00 2.68
C ALA A 364 0.73 -26.28 2.66
N GLU A 365 -0.03 -26.32 3.76
CA GLU A 365 -1.33 -25.67 3.84
C GLU A 365 -1.20 -24.14 3.77
N PRO A 366 -2.17 -23.44 3.15
CA PRO A 366 -2.19 -21.98 3.15
C PRO A 366 -2.14 -21.42 4.57
N PHE A 367 -1.29 -20.41 4.78
CA PHE A 367 -1.11 -19.76 6.09
C PHE A 367 -0.67 -20.69 7.22
N ALA A 368 -0.06 -21.84 6.89
CA ALA A 368 0.53 -22.74 7.87
C ALA A 368 1.55 -22.00 8.77
N PRO A 369 1.58 -22.30 10.09
CA PRO A 369 2.60 -21.75 10.97
C PRO A 369 4.00 -22.06 10.43
N THR A 370 4.90 -21.10 10.53
CA THR A 370 6.33 -21.31 10.24
C THR A 370 7.05 -21.88 11.47
N ALA A 371 8.26 -22.40 11.27
CA ALA A 371 9.08 -22.94 12.37
C ALA A 371 9.27 -21.91 13.50
N ASP A 372 9.49 -20.64 13.17
CA ASP A 372 9.61 -19.56 14.13
C ASP A 372 8.29 -19.13 14.77
N ASP A 373 7.15 -19.27 14.08
CA ASP A 373 5.83 -19.11 14.70
C ASP A 373 5.64 -20.15 15.82
N ALA A 374 5.95 -21.41 15.55
CA ALA A 374 5.80 -22.48 16.55
C ALA A 374 6.75 -22.30 17.75
N ALA A 375 7.97 -21.83 17.51
CA ALA A 375 8.91 -21.54 18.60
C ALA A 375 8.46 -20.36 19.46
N ARG A 376 7.94 -19.30 18.83
CA ARG A 376 7.37 -18.14 19.53
C ARG A 376 6.10 -18.49 20.28
N ALA A 377 5.23 -19.31 19.69
CA ALA A 377 4.02 -19.80 20.35
C ALA A 377 4.34 -20.59 21.62
N ALA A 378 5.37 -21.45 21.58
CA ALA A 378 5.83 -22.18 22.75
C ALA A 378 6.38 -21.26 23.87
N ILE A 379 7.05 -20.16 23.50
CA ILE A 379 7.52 -19.15 24.47
C ILE A 379 6.33 -18.42 25.13
N ILE A 380 5.29 -18.06 24.35
CA ILE A 380 4.10 -17.40 24.89
C ILE A 380 3.32 -18.33 25.83
N ALA A 381 3.14 -19.59 25.44
CA ALA A 381 2.53 -20.60 26.30
C ALA A 381 3.33 -20.77 27.61
N ALA A 382 4.67 -20.81 27.52
CA ALA A 382 5.53 -20.90 28.70
C ALA A 382 5.41 -19.68 29.65
N LEU A 383 5.25 -18.47 29.11
CA LEU A 383 4.99 -17.26 29.91
C LEU A 383 3.64 -17.36 30.63
N ALA A 384 2.59 -17.77 29.92
CA ALA A 384 1.26 -17.91 30.49
C ALA A 384 1.21 -19.00 31.59
N ASP A 385 1.75 -20.19 31.30
CA ASP A 385 1.85 -21.31 32.26
C ASP A 385 2.69 -20.95 33.49
N GLY A 386 3.73 -20.13 33.29
CA GLY A 386 4.62 -19.65 34.36
C GLY A 386 4.01 -18.55 35.23
N GLY A 387 2.79 -18.11 34.94
CA GLY A 387 2.12 -17.03 35.68
C GLY A 387 2.68 -15.64 35.41
N ALA A 388 3.37 -15.43 34.29
CA ALA A 388 3.85 -14.12 33.90
C ALA A 388 2.69 -13.15 33.63
N ASP A 389 2.95 -11.86 33.84
CA ASP A 389 2.01 -10.80 33.47
C ASP A 389 1.79 -10.79 31.94
N PRO A 390 0.54 -10.81 31.43
CA PRO A 390 0.26 -10.72 29.99
C PRO A 390 0.83 -9.46 29.34
N ALA A 391 1.18 -8.42 30.10
CA ALA A 391 1.93 -7.25 29.61
C ALA A 391 3.22 -7.64 28.88
N ALA A 392 3.83 -8.78 29.21
CA ALA A 392 4.97 -9.31 28.47
C ALA A 392 4.58 -9.68 27.02
N ALA A 393 3.50 -10.45 26.82
CA ALA A 393 3.01 -10.78 25.48
C ALA A 393 2.52 -9.55 24.72
N VAL A 394 1.86 -8.61 25.40
CA VAL A 394 1.45 -7.33 24.80
C VAL A 394 2.67 -6.53 24.33
N ALA A 395 3.74 -6.47 25.13
CA ALA A 395 4.96 -5.77 24.74
C ALA A 395 5.66 -6.43 23.54
N LEU A 396 5.71 -7.76 23.50
CA LEU A 396 6.26 -8.52 22.35
C LEU A 396 5.45 -8.24 21.09
N TYR A 397 4.12 -8.23 21.18
CA TYR A 397 3.25 -7.92 20.05
C TYR A 397 3.38 -6.46 19.59
N ARG A 398 3.35 -5.49 20.51
CA ARG A 398 3.32 -4.05 20.17
C ARG A 398 4.64 -3.53 19.60
N ARG A 399 5.77 -4.15 19.96
CA ARG A 399 7.11 -3.75 19.51
C ARG A 399 7.68 -4.65 18.42
N GLY A 400 7.04 -5.79 18.17
CA GLY A 400 7.53 -6.79 17.24
C GLY A 400 7.14 -6.51 15.79
N ASP A 401 7.91 -7.09 14.87
CA ASP A 401 7.54 -7.14 13.45
C ASP A 401 6.33 -8.07 13.20
N ASP A 402 5.85 -8.13 11.96
CA ASP A 402 4.65 -8.93 11.65
C ASP A 402 4.83 -10.44 11.86
N ALA A 403 6.06 -10.97 11.78
CA ALA A 403 6.33 -12.38 12.11
C ALA A 403 6.30 -12.62 13.63
N GLU A 404 6.81 -11.67 14.41
CA GLU A 404 6.74 -11.68 15.86
C GLU A 404 5.30 -11.55 16.37
N ARG A 405 4.53 -10.63 15.79
CA ARG A 405 3.09 -10.47 16.07
C ARG A 405 2.31 -11.74 15.76
N ARG A 406 2.57 -12.36 14.59
CA ARG A 406 1.97 -13.65 14.22
C ARG A 406 2.31 -14.74 15.23
N GLY A 407 3.56 -14.80 15.68
CA GLY A 407 4.00 -15.72 16.72
C GLY A 407 3.28 -15.54 18.06
N VAL A 408 2.92 -14.30 18.44
CA VAL A 408 2.10 -14.04 19.63
C VAL A 408 0.69 -14.58 19.47
N LEU A 409 0.04 -14.31 18.34
CA LEU A 409 -1.33 -14.79 18.07
C LEU A 409 -1.40 -16.32 18.08
N ARG A 410 -0.44 -16.99 17.42
CA ARG A 410 -0.30 -18.46 17.48
C ARG A 410 0.02 -18.97 18.88
N GLY A 411 0.68 -18.16 19.69
CA GLY A 411 0.90 -18.44 21.11
C GLY A 411 -0.37 -18.42 21.94
N LEU A 412 -1.28 -17.47 21.68
CA LEU A 412 -2.59 -17.41 22.34
C LEU A 412 -3.41 -18.67 22.02
N ASP A 413 -3.38 -19.15 20.77
CA ASP A 413 -4.04 -20.39 20.35
C ASP A 413 -3.53 -21.65 21.08
N ALA A 414 -2.29 -21.61 21.59
CA ALA A 414 -1.67 -22.70 22.31
C ALA A 414 -1.99 -22.71 23.82
N ILE A 415 -2.54 -21.62 24.36
CA ILE A 415 -2.91 -21.54 25.78
C ILE A 415 -4.28 -22.22 25.98
N THR A 416 -4.28 -23.32 26.72
CA THR A 416 -5.54 -23.97 27.14
C THR A 416 -6.06 -23.28 28.40
N ASP A 417 -7.33 -22.88 28.40
CA ASP A 417 -7.99 -22.20 29.54
C ASP A 417 -7.22 -21.00 30.11
N PRO A 418 -7.01 -19.93 29.31
CA PRO A 418 -6.25 -18.76 29.76
C PRO A 418 -6.88 -18.11 31.00
N ALA A 419 -6.02 -17.72 31.94
CA ALA A 419 -6.41 -16.90 33.08
C ALA A 419 -7.09 -15.60 32.61
N PRO A 420 -8.01 -15.00 33.39
CA PRO A 420 -8.79 -13.83 32.94
C PRO A 420 -7.94 -12.70 32.36
N ALA A 421 -6.83 -12.34 33.01
CA ALA A 421 -5.94 -11.29 32.51
C ALA A 421 -5.30 -11.62 31.14
N TRP A 422 -4.93 -12.88 30.91
CA TRP A 422 -4.41 -13.35 29.62
C TRP A 422 -5.50 -13.43 28.55
N ARG A 423 -6.73 -13.77 28.95
CA ARG A 423 -7.90 -13.73 28.06
C ARG A 423 -8.20 -12.30 27.60
N ASP A 424 -8.25 -11.35 28.53
CA ASP A 424 -8.56 -9.95 28.22
C ASP A 424 -7.47 -9.34 27.32
N ALA A 425 -6.19 -9.56 27.67
CA ALA A 425 -5.09 -9.13 26.82
C ALA A 425 -5.11 -9.81 25.45
N GLY A 426 -5.38 -11.12 25.40
CA GLY A 426 -5.49 -11.86 24.14
C GLY A 426 -6.61 -11.35 23.24
N LEU A 427 -7.77 -10.97 23.81
CA LEU A 427 -8.88 -10.36 23.09
C LEU A 427 -8.45 -9.04 22.44
N ASP A 428 -7.77 -8.17 23.19
CA ASP A 428 -7.27 -6.90 22.66
C ASP A 428 -6.27 -7.10 21.50
N LEU A 429 -5.39 -8.09 21.63
CA LEU A 429 -4.39 -8.42 20.59
C LEU A 429 -5.03 -9.02 19.34
N VAL A 430 -6.00 -9.93 19.50
CA VAL A 430 -6.76 -10.51 18.38
C VAL A 430 -7.57 -9.44 17.67
N LEU A 431 -8.27 -8.57 18.40
CA LEU A 431 -9.04 -7.47 17.81
C LEU A 431 -8.13 -6.46 17.09
N ASP A 432 -6.93 -6.18 17.61
CA ASP A 432 -5.92 -5.38 16.91
C ASP A 432 -5.45 -6.03 15.61
N ALA A 433 -5.15 -7.33 15.64
CA ALA A 433 -4.75 -8.08 14.45
C ALA A 433 -5.86 -8.12 13.39
N LEU A 434 -7.12 -8.25 13.81
CA LEU A 434 -8.30 -8.17 12.93
C LEU A 434 -8.52 -6.79 12.32
N ARG A 435 -7.91 -5.72 12.83
CA ARG A 435 -7.90 -4.39 12.21
C ARG A 435 -6.78 -4.22 11.16
N ALA A 436 -5.74 -5.06 11.19
CA ALA A 436 -4.67 -5.03 10.21
C ALA A 436 -5.09 -5.61 8.84
N ASN A 437 -4.39 -5.22 7.77
CA ASN A 437 -4.62 -5.77 6.42
C ASN A 437 -3.58 -6.84 6.01
N ASP A 438 -2.61 -7.17 6.87
CA ASP A 438 -1.71 -8.31 6.63
C ASP A 438 -2.51 -9.62 6.73
N THR A 439 -2.60 -10.34 5.62
CA THR A 439 -3.40 -11.57 5.52
C THR A 439 -2.91 -12.68 6.44
N ARG A 440 -1.61 -12.72 6.75
CA ARG A 440 -1.00 -13.71 7.65
C ARG A 440 -1.34 -13.42 9.11
N LEU A 441 -1.43 -12.14 9.49
CA LEU A 441 -1.91 -11.74 10.82
C LEU A 441 -3.40 -12.00 11.00
N VAL A 442 -4.23 -11.66 10.01
CA VAL A 442 -5.67 -11.94 10.06
C VAL A 442 -5.95 -13.45 10.12
N ALA A 443 -5.25 -14.26 9.31
CA ALA A 443 -5.36 -15.71 9.37
C ALA A 443 -4.88 -16.30 10.71
N ALA A 444 -3.86 -15.71 11.33
CA ALA A 444 -3.40 -16.13 12.66
C ALA A 444 -4.34 -15.68 13.79
N ALA A 445 -5.02 -14.55 13.64
CA ALA A 445 -5.95 -14.03 14.63
C ALA A 445 -7.22 -14.88 14.75
N LEU A 446 -7.67 -15.52 13.67
CA LEU A 446 -8.88 -16.36 13.65
C LEU A 446 -8.61 -17.83 14.02
N GLY A 447 -7.66 -18.04 14.94
CA GLY A 447 -7.35 -19.34 15.52
C GLY A 447 -8.29 -19.76 16.65
N SER A 448 -7.91 -20.81 17.39
CA SER A 448 -8.71 -21.42 18.45
C SER A 448 -9.05 -20.43 19.57
N PHE A 449 -8.15 -19.49 19.87
CA PHE A 449 -8.40 -18.48 20.90
C PHE A 449 -9.58 -17.58 20.50
N ALA A 450 -9.60 -17.08 19.27
CA ALA A 450 -10.69 -16.26 18.76
C ALA A 450 -12.00 -17.04 18.69
N ALA A 451 -11.96 -18.30 18.26
CA ALA A 451 -13.12 -19.18 18.24
C ALA A 451 -13.71 -19.38 19.64
N ALA A 452 -12.89 -19.42 20.69
CA ALA A 452 -13.35 -19.62 22.06
C ALA A 452 -13.80 -18.32 22.76
N HIS A 453 -13.24 -17.17 22.41
CA HIS A 453 -13.35 -15.96 23.24
C HIS A 453 -13.94 -14.73 22.56
N LEU A 454 -13.86 -14.59 21.23
CA LEU A 454 -14.53 -13.46 20.57
C LEU A 454 -16.05 -13.59 20.72
N ASP A 455 -16.72 -12.45 20.89
CA ASP A 455 -18.16 -12.39 20.73
C ASP A 455 -18.55 -12.70 19.27
N ASP A 456 -19.83 -13.05 19.07
CA ASP A 456 -20.29 -13.47 17.75
C ASP A 456 -20.16 -12.37 16.70
N HIS A 457 -20.33 -11.10 17.09
CA HIS A 457 -20.24 -9.98 16.16
C HIS A 457 -18.81 -9.83 15.64
N ALA A 458 -17.81 -9.72 16.53
CA ALA A 458 -16.41 -9.60 16.18
C ALA A 458 -15.91 -10.83 15.40
N TRP A 459 -16.34 -12.03 15.79
CA TRP A 459 -15.97 -13.26 15.09
C TRP A 459 -16.54 -13.28 13.67
N ARG A 460 -17.85 -13.01 13.47
CA ARG A 460 -18.48 -12.94 12.12
C ARG A 460 -17.81 -11.91 11.22
N HIS A 461 -17.50 -10.73 11.76
CA HIS A 461 -16.79 -9.69 11.01
C HIS A 461 -15.36 -10.12 10.64
N GLY A 462 -14.66 -10.84 11.52
CA GLY A 462 -13.38 -11.46 11.19
C GLY A 462 -13.49 -12.50 10.06
N VAL A 463 -14.52 -13.36 10.10
CA VAL A 463 -14.79 -14.34 9.03
C VAL A 463 -15.08 -13.65 7.70
N LEU A 464 -15.93 -12.62 7.69
CA LEU A 464 -16.16 -11.83 6.47
C LEU A 464 -14.87 -11.15 5.99
N LYS A 465 -14.03 -10.65 6.89
CA LYS A 465 -12.74 -10.06 6.52
C LYS A 465 -11.85 -11.05 5.79
N CYS A 466 -11.85 -12.34 6.18
CA CYS A 466 -11.15 -13.38 5.42
C CYS A 466 -11.66 -13.46 3.97
N VAL A 467 -12.97 -13.48 3.78
CA VAL A 467 -13.59 -13.48 2.45
C VAL A 467 -13.17 -12.24 1.63
N PHE A 468 -13.16 -11.05 2.24
CA PHE A 468 -12.77 -9.81 1.58
C PHE A 468 -11.29 -9.79 1.17
N LEU A 469 -10.42 -10.34 2.01
CA LEU A 469 -8.96 -10.35 1.78
C LEU A 469 -8.49 -11.58 0.98
N GLY A 470 -9.39 -12.47 0.56
CA GLY A 470 -9.04 -13.69 -0.16
C GLY A 470 -8.31 -14.74 0.71
N ILE A 471 -8.52 -14.71 2.03
CA ILE A 471 -8.01 -15.71 2.95
C ILE A 471 -8.98 -16.90 2.94
N PRO A 472 -8.51 -18.13 2.67
CA PRO A 472 -9.38 -19.29 2.56
C PRO A 472 -10.03 -19.59 3.91
N LEU A 473 -11.36 -19.76 3.94
CA LEU A 473 -12.10 -19.99 5.18
C LEU A 473 -11.71 -21.29 5.92
N SER A 474 -10.97 -22.20 5.29
CA SER A 474 -10.40 -23.39 5.94
C SER A 474 -9.43 -23.06 7.09
N VAL A 475 -8.90 -21.84 7.16
CA VAL A 475 -7.99 -21.41 8.24
C VAL A 475 -8.73 -20.91 9.48
N VAL A 476 -10.04 -20.67 9.38
CA VAL A 476 -10.85 -20.14 10.49
C VAL A 476 -11.20 -21.27 11.45
N ALA A 477 -10.67 -21.20 12.67
CA ALA A 477 -10.99 -22.18 13.70
C ALA A 477 -12.45 -22.07 14.15
N GLY A 478 -13.10 -23.21 14.38
CA GLY A 478 -14.47 -23.27 14.89
C GLY A 478 -15.54 -22.83 13.89
N LEU A 479 -15.21 -22.66 12.60
CA LEU A 479 -16.13 -22.19 11.57
C LEU A 479 -17.43 -23.00 11.54
N GLU A 480 -17.34 -24.33 11.49
CA GLU A 480 -18.53 -25.20 11.44
C GLU A 480 -19.39 -25.11 12.70
N ALA A 481 -18.78 -24.85 13.86
CA ALA A 481 -19.48 -24.79 15.14
C ALA A 481 -20.14 -23.43 15.39
N ARG A 482 -19.52 -22.33 14.92
CA ARG A 482 -19.98 -20.96 15.14
C ARG A 482 -20.74 -20.35 13.98
N ALA A 483 -20.72 -20.97 12.80
CA ALA A 483 -21.53 -20.51 11.68
C ALA A 483 -23.02 -20.53 12.04
N ASP A 484 -23.70 -19.45 11.73
CA ASP A 484 -25.11 -19.23 12.04
C ASP A 484 -25.83 -18.49 10.91
N ASP A 485 -27.13 -18.28 11.11
CA ASP A 485 -28.01 -17.68 10.10
C ASP A 485 -27.62 -16.23 9.81
N GLU A 486 -27.08 -15.50 10.78
CA GLU A 486 -26.62 -14.12 10.58
C GLU A 486 -25.38 -14.08 9.70
N LEU A 487 -24.39 -14.94 9.96
CA LEU A 487 -23.21 -15.08 9.12
C LEU A 487 -23.56 -15.56 7.70
N ALA A 488 -24.51 -16.49 7.58
CA ALA A 488 -25.01 -16.94 6.28
C ALA A 488 -25.70 -15.81 5.51
N ALA A 489 -26.51 -14.98 6.18
CA ALA A 489 -27.16 -13.82 5.57
C ALA A 489 -26.15 -12.73 5.18
N MET A 490 -25.12 -12.51 6.00
CA MET A 490 -23.99 -11.62 5.68
C MET A 490 -23.25 -12.09 4.42
N ALA A 491 -22.93 -13.39 4.34
CA ALA A 491 -22.27 -14.00 3.19
C ALA A 491 -23.15 -13.94 1.92
N ALA A 492 -24.47 -14.15 2.06
CA ALA A 492 -25.41 -14.04 0.95
C ALA A 492 -25.47 -12.62 0.37
N ARG A 493 -25.57 -11.60 1.23
CA ARG A 493 -25.53 -10.18 0.80
C ARG A 493 -24.23 -9.85 0.06
N PHE A 494 -23.09 -10.31 0.59
CA PHE A 494 -21.80 -10.15 -0.10
C PHE A 494 -21.82 -10.83 -1.48
N ALA A 495 -22.32 -12.06 -1.57
CA ALA A 495 -22.38 -12.78 -2.85
C ALA A 495 -23.31 -12.09 -3.87
N GLU A 496 -24.45 -11.54 -3.42
CA GLU A 496 -25.35 -10.74 -4.26
C GLU A 496 -24.67 -9.48 -4.79
N GLU A 497 -24.00 -8.72 -3.91
CA GLU A 497 -23.24 -7.52 -4.31
C GLU A 497 -22.14 -7.86 -5.32
N ARG A 498 -21.41 -8.96 -5.10
CA ARG A 498 -20.36 -9.43 -6.00
C ARG A 498 -20.91 -9.78 -7.38
N ARG A 499 -22.04 -10.49 -7.44
CA ARG A 499 -22.72 -10.85 -8.70
C ARG A 499 -23.29 -9.62 -9.41
N ALA A 500 -23.90 -8.69 -8.67
CA ALA A 500 -24.42 -7.44 -9.23
C ALA A 500 -23.31 -6.60 -9.86
N ALA A 501 -22.10 -6.66 -9.29
CA ALA A 501 -20.91 -6.02 -9.84
C ALA A 501 -20.20 -6.84 -10.94
N GLY A 502 -20.78 -7.96 -11.42
CA GLY A 502 -20.21 -8.77 -12.50
C GLY A 502 -18.90 -9.49 -12.15
N ARG A 503 -18.55 -9.64 -10.88
CA ARG A 503 -17.28 -10.25 -10.46
C ARG A 503 -17.52 -11.57 -9.68
N THR A 504 -16.56 -12.49 -9.69
CA THR A 504 -16.70 -13.87 -9.19
C THR A 504 -16.95 -13.98 -7.68
N VAL A 505 -17.81 -14.91 -7.25
CA VAL A 505 -18.04 -15.20 -5.83
C VAL A 505 -17.04 -16.28 -5.40
N PRO A 506 -16.26 -16.07 -4.32
CA PRO A 506 -15.36 -17.10 -3.81
C PRO A 506 -16.09 -18.41 -3.46
N ASP A 507 -15.50 -19.55 -3.85
CA ASP A 507 -16.13 -20.88 -3.67
C ASP A 507 -16.28 -21.27 -2.20
N ASP A 508 -15.40 -20.79 -1.34
CA ASP A 508 -15.39 -21.04 0.10
C ASP A 508 -16.56 -20.37 0.84
N LEU A 509 -17.28 -19.40 0.25
CA LEU A 509 -18.57 -18.93 0.80
C LEU A 509 -19.60 -20.05 0.95
N THR A 510 -19.45 -21.16 0.22
CA THR A 510 -20.30 -22.34 0.40
C THR A 510 -20.20 -22.93 1.81
N LEU A 511 -19.07 -22.71 2.49
CA LEU A 511 -18.84 -23.14 3.88
C LEU A 511 -19.68 -22.34 4.89
N LEU A 512 -20.18 -21.16 4.49
CA LEU A 512 -21.00 -20.28 5.32
C LEU A 512 -22.51 -20.48 5.12
N ARG A 513 -22.93 -21.39 4.22
CA ARG A 513 -24.35 -21.64 3.98
C ARG A 513 -24.95 -22.34 5.20
N ALA A 514 -26.11 -21.86 5.64
CA ALA A 514 -26.89 -22.52 6.68
C ALA A 514 -27.11 -23.98 6.29
N ARG A 515 -26.50 -24.90 7.05
CA ARG A 515 -26.87 -26.32 7.00
C ARG A 515 -28.11 -26.46 7.88
N GLU A 516 -29.19 -26.99 7.32
CA GLU A 516 -30.36 -27.41 8.10
C GLU A 516 -29.85 -28.28 9.25
N ARG A 517 -29.93 -27.77 10.49
CA ARG A 517 -29.56 -28.53 11.68
C ARG A 517 -30.61 -29.64 11.81
N ALA A 518 -30.19 -30.90 11.66
CA ALA A 518 -31.03 -32.08 11.84
C ALA A 518 -31.45 -32.28 13.30
#